data_AF-A0A926GCM0-F1
#
_entry.id   AF-A0A926GCM0-F1
#
_cell.length_a   1.000
_cell.length_b   1.000
_cell.length_c   1.000
_cell.angle_alpha   90.00
_cell.angle_beta   90.00
_cell.angle_gamma   90.00
#
_symmetry.space_group_name_H-M   'P 1'
#
loop_
_entity.id
_entity.type
_entity.pdbx_description
1 polymer ?
#
loop_
_entity_poly.entity_id
_entity_poly.type
_entity_poly.pdbx_seq_one_letter_code
_entity_poly.pdbx_strand_id
1 'polypeptide(L)'
;MVIVDAVRTMPNWHVTLCQSDSTPLPRGAAFLFSGGPSGISSALGRPCFARIERLGGVPRTLELHNGVQHMGRSGARHEWDIAIVPSEITNAIRAGNQSYPRGLPILGIECKDKADNGSVDEMRQTLARMYDLTHVSQAGQNLTHRMMDENRQVGAGRRWPVYKTNYEKGLIGILRAGGFQRGAQELSDHYHIRRFGHVSQNNHGTRDNLQRAVRGVLTNIDAYL
;
A
#
# COMPACT_ATOMS: atom_id res chain seq x y z
N MET A 1 1.92 8.56 10.82
CA MET A 1 2.28 9.77 10.05
C MET A 1 3.55 9.67 9.19
N VAL A 2 4.50 8.77 9.49
CA VAL A 2 5.80 8.65 8.78
C VAL A 2 5.69 8.65 7.24
N ILE A 3 4.73 7.92 6.65
CA ILE A 3 4.53 7.87 5.19
C ILE A 3 4.13 9.26 4.66
N VAL A 4 3.14 9.91 5.27
CA VAL A 4 2.69 11.26 4.90
C VAL A 4 3.84 12.26 5.01
N ASP A 5 4.62 12.18 6.10
CA ASP A 5 5.78 13.06 6.30
C ASP A 5 6.84 12.83 5.21
N ALA A 6 7.07 11.58 4.81
CA ALA A 6 7.98 11.25 3.71
C ALA A 6 7.55 11.94 2.41
N VAL A 7 6.26 11.90 2.07
CA VAL A 7 5.74 12.52 0.85
C VAL A 7 5.79 14.04 0.93
N ARG A 8 5.46 14.66 2.08
CA ARG A 8 5.52 16.12 2.27
C ARG A 8 6.92 16.71 2.08
N THR A 9 7.96 15.92 2.30
CA THR A 9 9.35 16.34 2.05
C THR A 9 9.78 16.24 0.58
N MET A 10 8.92 15.71 -0.30
CA MET A 10 9.22 15.61 -1.72
C MET A 10 8.69 16.84 -2.47
N PRO A 11 9.52 17.56 -3.24
CA PRO A 11 9.13 18.84 -3.84
C PRO A 11 8.03 18.73 -4.91
N ASN A 12 7.92 17.58 -5.56
CA ASN A 12 6.97 17.34 -6.65
C ASN A 12 5.71 16.60 -6.18
N TRP A 13 5.45 16.56 -4.87
CA TRP A 13 4.27 15.89 -4.32
C TRP A 13 3.57 16.76 -3.29
N HIS A 14 2.26 16.81 -3.39
CA HIS A 14 1.38 17.47 -2.45
C HIS A 14 0.58 16.41 -1.67
N VAL A 15 0.31 16.67 -0.40
CA VAL A 15 -0.51 15.79 0.43
C VAL A 15 -1.63 16.56 1.10
N THR A 16 -2.85 16.12 0.83
CA THR A 16 -4.07 16.62 1.48
C THR A 16 -4.63 15.50 2.34
N LEU A 17 -4.87 15.77 3.63
CA LEU A 17 -5.62 14.84 4.48
C LEU A 17 -7.10 15.05 4.19
N CYS A 18 -7.85 13.98 3.95
CA CYS A 18 -9.23 14.02 3.50
C CYS A 18 -10.14 13.20 4.41
N GLN A 19 -11.38 13.65 4.52
CA GLN A 19 -12.47 12.83 5.02
C GLN A 19 -12.83 11.77 3.97
N SER A 20 -13.59 10.75 4.36
CA SER A 20 -14.05 9.65 3.50
C SER A 20 -14.80 10.09 2.23
N ASP A 21 -15.51 11.22 2.29
CA ASP A 21 -16.24 11.83 1.18
C ASP A 21 -15.34 12.67 0.25
N SER A 22 -14.02 12.60 0.41
CA SER A 22 -13.01 13.32 -0.37
C SER A 22 -12.85 14.81 -0.06
N THR A 23 -13.59 15.37 0.90
CA THR A 23 -13.38 16.74 1.36
C THR A 23 -12.10 16.86 2.18
N PRO A 24 -11.35 17.99 2.11
CA PRO A 24 -10.19 18.20 2.97
C PRO A 24 -10.57 18.19 4.44
N LEU A 25 -9.73 17.53 5.26
CA LEU A 25 -9.90 17.51 6.70
C LEU A 25 -9.74 18.94 7.26
N PRO A 26 -10.64 19.41 8.15
CA PRO A 26 -10.52 20.73 8.76
C PRO A 26 -9.18 20.93 9.47
N ARG A 27 -8.68 22.17 9.49
CA ARG A 27 -7.43 22.49 10.18
C ARG A 27 -7.53 22.13 11.66
N GLY A 28 -6.59 21.33 12.14
CA GLY A 28 -6.52 20.89 13.54
C GLY A 28 -7.39 19.68 13.88
N ALA A 29 -8.21 19.18 12.95
CA ALA A 29 -8.94 17.93 13.17
C ALA A 29 -7.99 16.71 13.20
N ALA A 30 -8.37 15.71 13.98
CA ALA A 30 -7.59 14.49 14.11
C ALA A 30 -7.66 13.66 12.83
N PHE A 31 -6.51 13.18 12.35
CA PHE A 31 -6.45 12.21 11.27
C PHE A 31 -6.46 10.80 11.86
N LEU A 32 -7.55 10.06 11.60
CA LEU A 32 -7.78 8.74 12.19
C LEU A 32 -7.95 7.69 11.08
N PHE A 33 -7.07 6.69 11.11
CA PHE A 33 -7.31 5.39 10.50
C PHE A 33 -8.09 4.53 11.49
N SER A 34 -9.12 3.82 11.05
CA SER A 34 -9.86 2.91 11.93
C SER A 34 -9.06 1.65 12.24
N GLY A 35 -9.01 1.23 13.51
CA GLY A 35 -8.29 0.03 13.95
C GLY A 35 -8.97 -1.32 13.64
N GLY A 36 -9.86 -1.39 12.64
CA GLY A 36 -10.55 -2.61 12.23
C GLY A 36 -10.71 -2.67 10.72
N PRO A 37 -11.14 -3.82 10.15
CA PRO A 37 -11.25 -3.97 8.70
C PRO A 37 -12.10 -2.86 8.11
N SER A 38 -11.48 -2.06 7.25
CA SER A 38 -12.06 -0.79 6.82
C SER A 38 -12.11 -0.70 5.31
N GLY A 39 -13.30 -0.93 4.77
CA GLY A 39 -13.56 -0.65 3.37
C GLY A 39 -13.41 0.84 3.05
N ILE A 40 -13.01 1.13 1.82
CA ILE A 40 -13.05 2.49 1.26
C ILE A 40 -14.52 2.90 1.19
N SER A 41 -14.93 3.88 1.98
CA SER A 41 -16.32 4.35 2.04
C SER A 41 -16.46 5.77 1.52
N SER A 42 -17.62 6.06 0.93
CA SER A 42 -18.06 7.39 0.52
C SER A 42 -18.85 8.15 1.59
N ALA A 43 -19.25 7.52 2.71
CA ALA A 43 -20.07 8.17 3.72
C ALA A 43 -19.24 9.08 4.64
N LEU A 44 -19.67 10.33 4.84
CA LEU A 44 -19.00 11.35 5.66
C LEU A 44 -18.77 10.87 7.11
N GLY A 45 -17.63 11.27 7.70
CA GLY A 45 -17.27 10.92 9.08
C GLY A 45 -16.74 9.50 9.28
N ARG A 46 -16.56 8.74 8.20
CA ARG A 46 -15.88 7.43 8.19
C ARG A 46 -14.36 7.62 8.04
N PRO A 47 -13.54 6.55 8.13
CA PRO A 47 -12.08 6.66 8.22
C PRO A 47 -11.48 7.58 7.15
N CYS A 48 -10.57 8.44 7.57
CA CYS A 48 -9.93 9.44 6.71
C CYS A 48 -8.83 8.79 5.86
N PHE A 49 -8.46 9.45 4.76
CA PHE A 49 -7.35 9.02 3.89
C PHE A 49 -6.44 10.20 3.56
N ALA A 50 -5.21 9.94 3.11
CA ALA A 50 -4.35 11.00 2.59
C ALA A 50 -4.32 10.94 1.06
N ARG A 51 -4.79 12.02 0.41
CA ARG A 51 -4.64 12.21 -1.03
C ARG A 51 -3.21 12.69 -1.31
N ILE A 52 -2.55 12.05 -2.26
CA ILE A 52 -1.18 12.32 -2.67
C ILE A 52 -1.19 12.68 -4.15
N GLU A 53 -0.82 13.91 -4.47
CA GLU A 53 -0.91 14.49 -5.81
C GLU A 53 0.45 14.90 -6.32
N ARG A 54 0.80 14.52 -7.55
CA ARG A 54 2.06 14.93 -8.16
C ARG A 54 1.95 16.34 -8.72
N LEU A 55 2.87 17.20 -8.30
CA LEU A 55 3.07 18.55 -8.83
C LEU A 55 4.07 18.46 -9.99
N GLY A 56 3.57 18.61 -11.22
CA GLY A 56 4.37 18.55 -12.45
C GLY A 56 4.58 17.15 -13.03
N GLY A 57 5.03 17.09 -14.30
CA GLY A 57 5.14 15.85 -15.06
C GLY A 57 3.79 15.24 -15.42
N VAL A 58 3.74 13.90 -15.60
CA VAL A 58 2.47 13.18 -15.83
C VAL A 58 1.64 13.25 -14.53
N PRO A 59 0.42 13.83 -14.56
CA PRO A 59 -0.41 13.96 -13.37
C PRO A 59 -0.70 12.60 -12.72
N ARG A 60 -0.57 12.54 -11.39
CA ARG A 60 -0.88 11.37 -10.58
C ARG A 60 -1.66 11.79 -9.36
N THR A 61 -2.77 11.10 -9.11
CA THR A 61 -3.54 11.24 -7.88
C THR A 61 -3.66 9.86 -7.24
N LEU A 62 -3.04 9.72 -6.08
CA LEU A 62 -3.00 8.51 -5.28
C LEU A 62 -3.70 8.74 -3.94
N GLU A 63 -4.07 7.67 -3.27
CA GLU A 63 -4.67 7.72 -1.95
C GLU A 63 -4.00 6.71 -1.02
N LEU A 64 -3.58 7.17 0.16
CA LEU A 64 -3.09 6.35 1.27
C LEU A 64 -4.28 6.00 2.18
N HIS A 65 -4.57 4.71 2.27
CA HIS A 65 -5.66 4.15 3.07
C HIS A 65 -5.15 3.15 4.09
N ASN A 66 -5.97 2.89 5.11
CA ASN A 66 -5.85 1.73 5.98
C ASN A 66 -6.90 0.67 5.62
N GLY A 67 -6.60 -0.59 5.93
CA GLY A 67 -7.57 -1.68 5.83
C GLY A 67 -8.08 -1.97 4.41
N VAL A 68 -7.24 -1.75 3.39
CA VAL A 68 -7.66 -1.97 2.00
C VAL A 68 -7.79 -3.46 1.71
N GLN A 69 -9.03 -3.93 1.60
CA GLN A 69 -9.34 -5.29 1.16
C GLN A 69 -8.94 -5.45 -0.32
N HIS A 70 -8.16 -6.47 -0.62
CA HIS A 70 -7.56 -6.73 -1.92
C HIS A 70 -7.74 -8.21 -2.26
N MET A 71 -8.14 -8.47 -3.51
CA MET A 71 -8.35 -9.83 -4.00
C MET A 71 -7.03 -10.45 -4.51
N GLY A 72 -6.55 -11.47 -3.81
CA GLY A 72 -5.35 -12.22 -4.16
C GLY A 72 -5.52 -13.07 -5.43
N ARG A 73 -4.42 -13.61 -5.93
CA ARG A 73 -4.42 -14.50 -7.11
C ARG A 73 -5.25 -15.77 -6.90
N SER A 74 -5.38 -16.22 -5.64
CA SER A 74 -6.17 -17.39 -5.28
C SER A 74 -7.68 -17.14 -5.35
N GLY A 75 -8.10 -15.88 -5.49
CA GLY A 75 -9.49 -15.48 -5.30
C GLY A 75 -9.88 -15.30 -3.82
N ALA A 76 -8.94 -15.46 -2.89
CA ALA A 76 -9.15 -15.06 -1.50
C ALA A 76 -8.98 -13.54 -1.34
N ARG A 77 -9.75 -12.98 -0.40
CA ARG A 77 -9.62 -11.58 0.02
C ARG A 77 -8.63 -11.50 1.16
N HIS A 78 -7.72 -10.54 1.10
CA HIS A 78 -6.86 -10.20 2.23
C HIS A 78 -6.80 -8.70 2.38
N GLU A 79 -6.44 -8.26 3.57
CA GLU A 79 -6.34 -6.86 3.90
C GLU A 79 -4.88 -6.39 3.77
N TRP A 80 -4.69 -5.16 3.31
CA TRP A 80 -3.50 -4.39 3.59
C TRP A 80 -3.80 -3.45 4.76
N ASP A 81 -3.05 -3.57 5.86
CA ASP A 81 -3.18 -2.64 6.98
C ASP A 81 -2.96 -1.19 6.52
N ILE A 82 -2.01 -0.97 5.61
CA ILE A 82 -1.73 0.31 4.96
C ILE A 82 -1.47 0.10 3.47
N ALA A 83 -2.12 0.87 2.60
CA ALA A 83 -1.85 0.82 1.16
C ALA A 83 -1.87 2.20 0.50
N ILE A 84 -1.01 2.41 -0.50
CA ILE A 84 -1.13 3.50 -1.48
C ILE A 84 -1.68 2.92 -2.76
N VAL A 85 -2.80 3.47 -3.20
CA VAL A 85 -3.56 3.02 -4.36
C VAL A 85 -3.88 4.20 -5.29
N PRO A 86 -3.99 3.99 -6.61
CA PRO A 86 -4.47 5.04 -7.52
C PRO A 86 -5.88 5.51 -7.17
N SER A 87 -6.13 6.81 -7.23
CA SER A 87 -7.44 7.39 -6.87
C SER A 87 -8.58 6.87 -7.75
N GLU A 88 -8.32 6.62 -9.03
CA GLU A 88 -9.29 6.00 -9.95
C GLU A 88 -9.79 4.64 -9.47
N ILE A 89 -8.93 3.82 -8.85
CA ILE A 89 -9.31 2.55 -8.24
C ILE A 89 -10.20 2.79 -7.02
N THR A 90 -9.83 3.73 -6.15
CA THR A 90 -10.64 4.06 -4.96
C THR A 90 -11.99 4.65 -5.32
N ASN A 91 -12.07 5.45 -6.38
CA ASN A 91 -13.31 6.02 -6.89
C ASN A 91 -14.21 4.94 -7.45
N ALA A 92 -13.65 3.98 -8.20
CA ALA A 92 -14.40 2.82 -8.66
C ALA A 92 -14.95 1.98 -7.49
N ILE A 93 -14.17 1.81 -6.41
CA ILE A 93 -14.62 1.10 -5.19
C ILE A 93 -15.75 1.85 -4.48
N ARG A 94 -15.62 3.18 -4.34
CA ARG A 94 -16.68 4.03 -3.77
C ARG A 94 -17.97 3.99 -4.60
N ALA A 95 -17.87 3.98 -5.92
CA ALA A 95 -19.01 3.97 -6.83
C ALA A 95 -19.69 2.59 -6.92
N GLY A 96 -18.90 1.52 -6.89
CA GLY A 96 -19.38 0.14 -7.10
C GLY A 96 -19.91 -0.57 -5.86
N ASN A 97 -19.75 0.01 -4.65
CA ASN A 97 -20.09 -0.60 -3.36
C ASN A 97 -19.51 -2.03 -3.20
N GLN A 98 -18.32 -2.12 -2.60
CA GLN A 98 -17.62 -3.38 -2.23
C GLN A 98 -16.90 -4.12 -3.36
N SER A 99 -16.30 -3.41 -4.32
CA SER A 99 -15.34 -4.05 -5.23
C SER A 99 -13.97 -4.20 -4.57
N TYR A 100 -13.28 -5.30 -4.87
CA TYR A 100 -11.94 -5.60 -4.35
C TYR A 100 -10.90 -5.40 -5.45
N PRO A 101 -9.98 -4.43 -5.31
CA PRO A 101 -8.93 -4.28 -6.29
C PRO A 101 -8.08 -5.55 -6.36
N ARG A 102 -7.53 -5.76 -7.55
CA ARG A 102 -6.59 -6.84 -7.88
C ARG A 102 -5.31 -6.20 -8.39
N GLY A 103 -4.21 -6.93 -8.34
CA GLY A 103 -2.94 -6.53 -8.96
C GLY A 103 -1.88 -6.14 -7.94
N LEU A 104 -0.88 -5.36 -8.37
CA LEU A 104 0.18 -4.94 -7.45
C LEU A 104 -0.07 -3.51 -6.95
N PRO A 105 -0.23 -3.29 -5.64
CA PRO A 105 -0.31 -1.93 -5.11
C PRO A 105 1.01 -1.19 -5.28
N ILE A 106 0.93 0.15 -5.34
CA ILE A 106 2.13 1.00 -5.34
C ILE A 106 2.89 0.78 -4.03
N LEU A 107 2.15 0.76 -2.93
CA LEU A 107 2.63 0.39 -1.60
C LEU A 107 1.56 -0.46 -0.92
N GLY A 108 1.96 -1.58 -0.32
CA GLY A 108 1.14 -2.41 0.57
C GLY A 108 1.97 -2.83 1.78
N ILE A 109 1.54 -2.48 2.98
CA ILE A 109 2.23 -2.80 4.22
C ILE A 109 1.27 -3.51 5.17
N GLU A 110 1.74 -4.64 5.72
CA GLU A 110 1.13 -5.31 6.86
C GLU A 110 1.85 -4.87 8.13
N CYS A 111 1.10 -4.49 9.16
CA CYS A 111 1.57 -4.06 10.46
C CYS A 111 1.34 -5.18 11.49
N LYS A 112 2.37 -5.48 12.29
CA LYS A 112 2.30 -6.46 13.38
C LYS A 112 2.77 -5.82 14.69
N ASP A 113 1.82 -5.63 15.59
CA ASP A 113 2.10 -5.14 16.95
C ASP A 113 2.47 -6.31 17.87
N LYS A 114 3.63 -6.91 17.60
CA LYS A 114 4.21 -7.99 18.40
C LYS A 114 5.66 -7.68 18.71
N ALA A 115 6.01 -7.70 19.99
CA ALA A 115 7.35 -7.36 20.47
C ALA A 115 8.40 -8.46 20.19
N ASP A 116 7.97 -9.72 20.09
CA ASP A 116 8.85 -10.82 19.70
C ASP A 116 9.23 -10.77 18.20
N ASN A 117 10.14 -11.64 17.76
CA ASN A 117 10.57 -11.72 16.37
C ASN A 117 9.60 -12.51 15.45
N GLY A 118 8.46 -12.96 15.99
CA GLY A 118 7.48 -13.85 15.33
C GLY A 118 7.84 -15.32 15.45
N SER A 119 6.85 -16.20 15.33
CA SER A 119 7.12 -17.63 15.13
C SER A 119 7.38 -17.91 13.65
N VAL A 120 8.02 -19.05 13.35
CA VAL A 120 8.23 -19.49 11.96
C VAL A 120 6.90 -19.59 11.20
N ASP A 121 5.87 -20.13 11.85
CA ASP A 121 4.57 -20.35 11.22
C ASP A 121 3.82 -19.04 10.96
N GLU A 122 3.83 -18.09 11.92
CA GLU A 122 3.25 -16.77 11.73
C GLU A 122 3.87 -16.05 10.53
N MET A 123 5.20 -16.09 10.44
CA MET A 123 5.92 -15.40 9.37
C MET A 123 5.71 -16.06 8.02
N ARG A 124 5.66 -17.40 7.96
CA ARG A 124 5.32 -18.13 6.73
C ARG A 124 3.91 -17.80 6.25
N GLN A 125 2.94 -17.78 7.15
CA GLN A 125 1.56 -17.43 6.81
C GLN A 125 1.46 -15.98 6.31
N THR A 126 2.13 -15.04 6.97
CA THR A 126 2.14 -13.62 6.56
C THR A 126 2.76 -13.45 5.18
N LEU A 127 3.92 -14.09 4.94
CA LEU A 127 4.59 -14.03 3.63
C LEU A 127 3.78 -14.72 2.53
N ALA A 128 3.13 -15.85 2.82
CA ALA A 128 2.24 -16.52 1.87
C ALA A 128 1.04 -15.65 1.50
N ARG A 129 0.47 -14.88 2.44
CA ARG A 129 -0.60 -13.92 2.16
C ARG A 129 -0.11 -12.76 1.32
N MET A 130 1.05 -12.18 1.63
CA MET A 130 1.65 -11.14 0.78
C MET A 130 1.94 -11.65 -0.62
N TYR A 131 2.45 -12.88 -0.72
CA TYR A 131 2.62 -13.59 -1.98
C TYR A 131 1.28 -13.68 -2.73
N ASP A 132 0.20 -14.09 -2.08
CA ASP A 132 -1.11 -14.18 -2.71
C ASP A 132 -1.68 -12.82 -3.15
N LEU A 133 -1.53 -11.78 -2.32
CA LEU A 133 -2.03 -10.43 -2.51
C LEU A 133 -1.38 -9.67 -3.66
N THR A 134 -0.14 -9.98 -3.99
CA THR A 134 0.56 -9.36 -5.12
C THR A 134 0.17 -10.10 -6.39
N HIS A 135 -1.04 -9.87 -6.87
CA HIS A 135 -1.40 -10.40 -8.17
C HIS A 135 -0.53 -9.72 -9.23
N VAL A 136 0.09 -10.54 -10.05
CA VAL A 136 1.17 -10.12 -10.92
C VAL A 136 0.56 -9.63 -12.23
N SER A 137 0.21 -8.35 -12.31
CA SER A 137 -0.41 -7.74 -13.51
C SER A 137 0.53 -6.74 -14.20
N GLN A 138 0.85 -6.98 -15.47
CA GLN A 138 1.38 -6.02 -16.43
C GLN A 138 0.27 -5.07 -16.85
N ALA A 139 0.51 -3.77 -16.73
CA ALA A 139 -0.40 -2.76 -17.24
C ALA A 139 -0.63 -2.96 -18.75
N GLY A 140 -1.88 -2.93 -19.20
CA GLY A 140 -2.21 -2.81 -20.62
C GLY A 140 -1.68 -1.50 -21.23
N GLN A 141 -1.67 -1.40 -22.55
CA GLN A 141 -1.28 -0.16 -23.23
C GLN A 141 -2.17 1.00 -22.73
N ASN A 142 -1.54 2.15 -22.42
CA ASN A 142 -2.16 3.37 -21.87
C ASN A 142 -2.62 3.30 -20.41
N LEU A 143 -2.32 2.21 -19.68
CA LEU A 143 -2.61 2.16 -18.25
C LEU A 143 -1.48 2.71 -17.42
N THR A 144 -1.90 3.41 -16.38
CA THR A 144 -1.01 4.24 -15.58
C THR A 144 -0.66 3.56 -14.25
N HIS A 145 -1.08 2.30 -14.05
CA HIS A 145 -0.86 1.55 -12.82
C HIS A 145 -1.09 0.05 -13.05
N ARG A 146 -0.62 -0.78 -12.11
CA ARG A 146 -0.68 -2.26 -12.17
C ARG A 146 -1.75 -2.86 -11.26
N MET A 147 -2.62 -2.01 -10.71
CA MET A 147 -3.84 -2.43 -10.02
C MET A 147 -5.00 -2.38 -11.00
N MET A 148 -6.04 -3.15 -10.74
CA MET A 148 -7.31 -3.08 -11.43
C MET A 148 -8.44 -3.18 -10.42
N ASP A 149 -9.60 -2.66 -10.76
CA ASP A 149 -10.81 -2.94 -10.00
C ASP A 149 -11.23 -4.41 -10.19
N GLU A 150 -12.20 -4.87 -9.40
CA GLU A 150 -12.64 -6.27 -9.44
C GLU A 150 -13.19 -6.69 -10.81
N ASN A 151 -13.87 -5.76 -11.49
CA ASN A 151 -14.49 -5.97 -12.80
C ASN A 151 -13.51 -5.75 -13.97
N ARG A 152 -12.25 -5.40 -13.69
CA ARG A 152 -11.21 -5.08 -14.67
C ARG A 152 -11.58 -3.94 -15.64
N GLN A 153 -12.51 -3.08 -15.24
CA GLN A 153 -12.91 -1.89 -16.00
C GLN A 153 -11.88 -0.76 -15.87
N VAL A 154 -11.18 -0.68 -14.74
CA VAL A 154 -10.08 0.26 -14.48
C VAL A 154 -8.79 -0.55 -14.32
N GLY A 155 -7.70 -0.13 -14.96
CA GLY A 155 -6.38 -0.72 -14.68
C GLY A 155 -6.09 -2.09 -15.32
N ALA A 156 -6.82 -2.50 -16.35
CA ALA A 156 -6.71 -3.83 -17.00
C ALA A 156 -5.27 -4.32 -17.28
N GLY A 157 -4.79 -5.28 -16.49
CA GLY A 157 -3.47 -5.87 -16.67
C GLY A 157 -3.44 -7.37 -17.02
N ARG A 158 -2.37 -7.82 -17.70
CA ARG A 158 -2.10 -9.24 -18.02
C ARG A 158 -1.16 -9.87 -17.00
N ARG A 159 -1.09 -11.20 -16.87
CA ARG A 159 -0.12 -11.82 -15.95
C ARG A 159 1.33 -11.45 -16.33
N TRP A 160 2.13 -10.85 -15.42
CA TRP A 160 3.56 -10.61 -15.66
C TRP A 160 4.31 -11.96 -15.74
N PRO A 161 5.28 -12.11 -16.67
CA PRO A 161 5.96 -13.38 -16.88
C PRO A 161 6.97 -13.72 -15.77
N VAL A 162 7.56 -12.72 -15.10
CA VAL A 162 8.59 -12.90 -14.07
C VAL A 162 8.19 -12.31 -12.72
N TYR A 163 8.13 -13.16 -11.71
CA TYR A 163 7.63 -12.81 -10.38
C TYR A 163 8.47 -11.73 -9.67
N LYS A 164 9.79 -11.93 -9.67
CA LYS A 164 10.76 -11.16 -8.87
C LYS A 164 10.83 -9.69 -9.26
N THR A 165 10.97 -9.41 -10.55
CA THR A 165 11.09 -8.05 -11.08
C THR A 165 9.83 -7.23 -10.87
N ASN A 166 8.65 -7.86 -10.81
CA ASN A 166 7.41 -7.13 -10.59
C ASN A 166 7.30 -6.60 -9.13
N TYR A 167 7.86 -7.34 -8.17
CA TYR A 167 7.90 -6.92 -6.77
C TYR A 167 8.84 -5.75 -6.51
N GLU A 168 9.97 -5.69 -7.22
CA GLU A 168 10.94 -4.59 -7.12
C GLU A 168 10.35 -3.24 -7.51
N LYS A 169 9.28 -3.27 -8.31
CA LYS A 169 8.59 -2.10 -8.84
C LYS A 169 7.56 -1.50 -7.87
N GLY A 170 7.43 -2.00 -6.65
CA GLY A 170 6.52 -1.46 -5.62
C GLY A 170 7.14 -1.52 -4.24
N LEU A 171 6.39 -1.11 -3.22
CA LEU A 171 6.76 -1.34 -1.82
C LEU A 171 5.77 -2.29 -1.18
N ILE A 172 6.11 -3.57 -1.18
CA ILE A 172 5.42 -4.58 -0.38
C ILE A 172 6.25 -4.84 0.85
N GLY A 173 5.68 -4.76 2.05
CA GLY A 173 6.48 -4.99 3.24
C GLY A 173 5.74 -5.29 4.53
N ILE A 174 6.46 -5.89 5.46
CA ILE A 174 5.97 -6.16 6.82
C ILE A 174 6.62 -5.14 7.75
N LEU A 175 5.80 -4.49 8.55
CA LEU A 175 6.20 -3.58 9.60
C LEU A 175 5.90 -4.24 10.95
N ARG A 176 6.90 -4.35 11.84
CA ARG A 176 6.76 -5.04 13.12
C ARG A 176 7.37 -4.24 14.27
N ALA A 177 6.72 -4.27 15.43
CA ALA A 177 7.25 -3.69 16.66
C ALA A 177 8.54 -4.40 17.12
N GLY A 178 8.59 -5.73 17.04
CA GLY A 178 9.78 -6.56 17.22
C GLY A 178 10.60 -6.75 15.94
N GLY A 179 11.55 -7.68 15.96
CA GLY A 179 12.42 -8.01 14.81
C GLY A 179 11.86 -9.11 13.91
N PHE A 180 12.73 -9.79 13.16
CA PHE A 180 12.34 -10.88 12.26
C PHE A 180 13.18 -12.13 12.50
N GLN A 181 12.54 -13.30 12.65
CA GLN A 181 13.22 -14.60 12.65
C GLN A 181 14.03 -14.81 11.36
N ARG A 182 15.21 -15.45 11.44
CA ARG A 182 16.12 -15.67 10.29
C ARG A 182 15.45 -16.29 9.06
N GLY A 183 14.69 -17.38 9.23
CA GLY A 183 14.03 -18.04 8.10
C GLY A 183 13.00 -17.16 7.38
N ALA A 184 12.35 -16.25 8.11
CA ALA A 184 11.45 -15.27 7.50
C ALA A 184 12.21 -14.23 6.68
N GLN A 185 13.44 -13.91 7.07
CA GLN A 185 14.30 -12.98 6.34
C GLN A 185 14.62 -13.51 4.95
N GLU A 186 15.08 -14.76 4.87
CA GLU A 186 15.47 -15.41 3.61
C GLU A 186 14.30 -15.50 2.62
N LEU A 187 13.10 -15.87 3.10
CA LEU A 187 11.89 -15.90 2.26
C LEU A 187 11.43 -14.51 1.82
N SER A 188 11.51 -13.52 2.72
CA SER A 188 11.16 -12.13 2.38
C SER A 188 12.09 -11.58 1.31
N ASP A 189 13.39 -11.85 1.43
CA ASP A 189 14.41 -11.39 0.48
C ASP A 189 14.22 -12.05 -0.89
N HIS A 190 13.89 -13.34 -0.93
CA HIS A 190 13.59 -14.05 -2.17
C HIS A 190 12.44 -13.39 -2.96
N TYR A 191 11.40 -12.92 -2.27
CA TYR A 191 10.24 -12.26 -2.88
C TYR A 191 10.31 -10.73 -2.88
N HIS A 192 11.43 -10.12 -2.47
CA HIS A 192 11.55 -8.66 -2.32
C HIS A 192 10.47 -8.02 -1.43
N ILE A 193 9.95 -8.76 -0.46
CA ILE A 193 9.08 -8.23 0.58
C ILE A 193 9.97 -7.52 1.60
N ARG A 194 9.80 -6.20 1.72
CA ARG A 194 10.61 -5.38 2.62
C ARG A 194 10.23 -5.63 4.07
N ARG A 195 11.21 -5.49 4.96
CA ARG A 195 11.09 -5.74 6.39
C ARG A 195 11.43 -4.47 7.15
N PHE A 196 10.51 -4.01 7.99
CA PHE A 196 10.69 -2.86 8.86
C PHE A 196 10.50 -3.31 10.30
N GLY A 197 11.59 -3.69 10.97
CA GLY A 197 11.56 -4.27 12.31
C GLY A 197 11.93 -3.26 13.39
N HIS A 198 11.72 -3.64 14.65
CA HIS A 198 12.02 -2.85 15.82
C HIS A 198 11.34 -1.48 15.79
N VAL A 199 10.11 -1.42 15.24
CA VAL A 199 9.38 -0.18 15.09
C VAL A 199 8.92 0.29 16.46
N SER A 200 9.45 1.43 16.89
CA SER A 200 9.01 2.13 18.08
C SER A 200 9.01 3.62 17.81
N GLN A 201 8.40 4.40 18.71
CA GLN A 201 8.41 5.87 18.59
C GLN A 201 9.85 6.44 18.57
N ASN A 202 10.79 5.76 19.25
CA ASN A 202 12.17 6.19 19.45
C ASN A 202 13.16 5.59 18.44
N ASN A 203 12.75 4.61 17.62
CA ASN A 203 13.63 4.05 16.61
C ASN A 203 13.58 4.87 15.32
N HIS A 204 14.43 5.89 15.25
CA HIS A 204 14.57 6.75 14.07
C HIS A 204 15.05 5.98 12.83
N GLY A 205 15.95 5.00 12.99
CA GLY A 205 16.51 4.24 11.88
C GLY A 205 15.45 3.49 11.05
N THR A 206 14.50 2.82 11.72
CA THR A 206 13.40 2.14 11.03
C THR A 206 12.44 3.12 10.36
N ARG A 207 12.18 4.27 10.99
CA ARG A 207 11.35 5.34 10.41
C ARG A 207 12.01 5.90 9.15
N ASP A 208 13.30 6.22 9.20
CA ASP A 208 14.06 6.73 8.05
C ASP A 208 14.13 5.72 6.91
N ASN A 209 14.27 4.43 7.22
CA ASN A 209 14.22 3.35 6.24
C ASN A 209 12.87 3.30 5.52
N LEU A 210 11.76 3.41 6.27
CA LEU A 210 10.43 3.47 5.68
C LEU A 210 10.25 4.72 4.82
N GLN A 211 10.68 5.89 5.28
CA GLN A 211 10.61 7.13 4.50
C GLN A 211 11.40 7.01 3.20
N ARG A 212 12.63 6.48 3.25
CA ARG A 212 13.46 6.25 2.05
C ARG A 212 12.79 5.29 1.07
N ALA A 213 12.19 4.21 1.57
CA ALA A 213 11.49 3.26 0.72
C ALA A 213 10.27 3.89 0.02
N VAL A 214 9.46 4.67 0.76
CA VAL A 214 8.31 5.40 0.20
C VAL A 214 8.76 6.40 -0.88
N ARG A 215 9.77 7.23 -0.58
CA ARG A 215 10.32 8.19 -1.54
C ARG A 215 10.83 7.48 -2.79
N GLY A 216 11.55 6.38 -2.63
CA GLY A 216 12.07 5.58 -3.73
C GLY A 216 10.96 5.08 -4.67
N VAL A 217 9.83 4.61 -4.11
CA VAL A 217 8.70 4.17 -4.93
C VAL A 217 8.04 5.32 -5.67
N LEU A 218 7.77 6.44 -4.99
CA LEU A 218 7.09 7.58 -5.61
C LEU A 218 7.97 8.29 -6.66
N THR A 219 9.29 8.35 -6.47
CA THR A 219 10.22 8.89 -7.47
C THR A 219 10.21 8.07 -8.75
N ASN A 220 10.11 6.75 -8.64
CA ASN A 220 10.19 5.82 -9.76
C ASN A 220 8.83 5.34 -10.28
N ILE A 221 7.73 5.97 -9.84
CA ILE A 221 6.37 5.48 -10.09
C ILE A 221 6.05 5.24 -11.58
N ASP A 222 6.64 6.02 -12.48
CA ASP A 222 6.46 5.88 -13.92
C ASP A 222 7.33 4.77 -14.53
N ALA A 223 8.48 4.46 -13.94
CA ALA A 223 9.34 3.35 -14.36
C ALA A 223 8.71 1.97 -14.04
N TYR A 224 7.63 1.99 -13.27
CA TYR A 224 6.93 0.82 -12.76
C TYR A 224 5.67 0.47 -13.55
N LEU A 225 5.43 1.16 -14.66
CA LEU A 225 4.40 0.85 -15.66
C LEU A 225 4.92 -0.10 -16.73
#